data_AF-A0A5Q4ERX0-F1
#
_entry.id   AF-A0A5Q4ERX0-F1
#
_cell.length_a   1.000
_cell.length_b   1.000
_cell.length_c   1.000
_cell.angle_alpha   90.00
_cell.angle_beta   90.00
_cell.angle_gamma   90.00
#
_symmetry.space_group_name_H-M   'P 1'
#
loop_
_entity.id
_entity.type
_entity.pdbx_description
1 polymer ?
#
loop_
_entity_poly.entity_id
_entity_poly.type
_entity_poly.pdbx_seq_one_letter_code
_entity_poly.pdbx_strand_id
1 'polypeptide(L)'
;MHDPDAEAEAIIQEIYEAFRGVPRGEITLHEALVIDEYGTAEEMVEARKRDTDERWEEVPDEHVQYGSDALAYFDPVSWRYYIPRFMIWMLINFRTDDTLTSEIIIYSFDPCTGPDSSDFMDIKLKRFDLLSAEQSVVVCRFLRYMVKCSGDDEDVDALRALRDYWGRFCPESAG
;
A
#
# COMPACT_ATOMS: atom_id res chain seq x y z
N MET A 1 26.68 -9.87 -3.30
CA MET A 1 25.34 -10.23 -3.83
C MET A 1 24.44 -10.32 -2.61
N HIS A 2 23.60 -9.30 -2.41
CA HIS A 2 22.67 -9.27 -1.27
C HIS A 2 21.60 -10.33 -1.53
N ASP A 3 21.31 -11.16 -0.54
CA ASP A 3 20.22 -12.13 -0.61
C ASP A 3 18.90 -11.33 -0.62
N PRO A 4 18.13 -11.36 -1.73
CA PRO A 4 16.95 -10.53 -1.83
C PRO A 4 15.89 -10.92 -0.80
N ASP A 5 15.91 -12.16 -0.29
CA ASP A 5 14.99 -12.61 0.74
C ASP A 5 15.34 -11.96 2.10
N ALA A 6 16.63 -11.76 2.39
CA ALA A 6 17.09 -11.03 3.58
C ALA A 6 16.80 -9.51 3.51
N GLU A 7 16.85 -8.93 2.31
CA GLU A 7 16.49 -7.51 2.12
C GLU A 7 14.99 -7.29 2.30
N ALA A 8 14.15 -8.16 1.74
CA ALA A 8 12.72 -8.13 1.93
C ALA A 8 12.35 -8.28 3.42
N GLU A 9 12.98 -9.22 4.14
CA GLU A 9 12.75 -9.40 5.58
C GLU A 9 13.11 -8.15 6.39
N ALA A 10 14.21 -7.48 6.04
CA ALA A 10 14.58 -6.21 6.68
C ALA A 10 13.55 -5.10 6.42
N ILE A 11 13.02 -4.99 5.19
CA ILE A 11 11.96 -4.02 4.87
C ILE A 11 10.69 -4.35 5.66
N ILE A 12 10.33 -5.63 5.79
CA ILE A 12 9.16 -6.06 6.58
C ILE A 12 9.29 -5.61 8.04
N GLN A 13 10.47 -5.78 8.66
CA GLN A 13 10.69 -5.31 10.03
C GLN A 13 10.55 -3.79 10.15
N GLU A 14 11.10 -3.03 9.21
CA GLU A 14 10.94 -1.58 9.17
C GLU A 14 9.49 -1.14 8.99
N ILE A 15 8.69 -1.88 8.20
CA ILE A 15 7.25 -1.65 8.08
C ILE A 15 6.56 -1.83 9.43
N TYR A 16 6.84 -2.94 10.14
CA TYR A 16 6.27 -3.17 11.48
C TYR A 16 6.65 -2.07 12.48
N GLU A 17 7.86 -1.53 12.39
CA GLU A 17 8.30 -0.45 13.28
C GLU A 17 7.67 0.89 12.93
N ALA A 18 7.70 1.29 11.66
CA ALA A 18 7.23 2.60 11.20
C ALA A 18 5.70 2.76 11.27
N PHE A 19 4.96 1.66 11.11
CA PHE A 19 3.49 1.67 11.14
C PHE A 19 2.91 1.19 12.48
N ARG A 20 3.74 0.91 13.49
CA ARG A 20 3.27 0.44 14.81
C ARG A 20 2.25 1.40 15.42
N GLY A 21 1.09 0.87 15.78
CA GLY A 21 0.05 1.64 16.48
C GLY A 21 -0.65 2.70 15.64
N VAL A 22 -0.54 2.62 14.31
CA VAL A 22 -1.37 3.45 13.41
C VAL A 22 -2.85 3.18 13.71
N PRO A 23 -3.67 4.23 13.93
CA PRO A 23 -5.08 4.07 14.20
C PRO A 23 -5.84 3.65 12.94
N ARG A 24 -6.91 2.89 13.14
CA ARG A 24 -7.86 2.51 12.09
C ARG A 24 -8.70 3.72 11.66
N GLY A 25 -8.89 3.89 10.36
CA GLY A 25 -9.68 4.96 9.77
C GLY A 25 -11.19 4.69 9.75
N GLU A 26 -11.91 5.49 8.97
CA GLU A 26 -13.38 5.44 8.93
C GLU A 26 -13.89 4.30 8.04
N ILE A 27 -13.16 3.99 6.96
CA ILE A 27 -13.56 2.98 5.97
C ILE A 27 -12.76 1.69 6.20
N THR A 28 -13.43 0.57 6.47
CA THR A 28 -12.76 -0.74 6.61
C THR A 28 -12.57 -1.42 5.27
N LEU A 29 -11.74 -2.48 5.22
CA LEU A 29 -11.43 -3.17 3.97
C LEU A 29 -12.67 -3.69 3.25
N HIS A 30 -13.56 -4.41 3.95
CA HIS A 30 -14.76 -4.93 3.31
C HIS A 30 -15.80 -3.83 3.03
N GLU A 31 -15.84 -2.74 3.81
CA GLU A 31 -16.67 -1.58 3.46
C GLU A 31 -16.22 -0.95 2.14
N ALA A 32 -14.91 -0.80 1.93
CA ALA A 32 -14.35 -0.27 0.69
C ALA A 32 -14.69 -1.15 -0.53
N LEU A 33 -14.68 -2.47 -0.37
CA LEU A 33 -15.12 -3.40 -1.44
C LEU A 33 -16.61 -3.23 -1.77
N VAL A 34 -17.47 -3.03 -0.76
CA VAL A 34 -18.89 -2.73 -1.01
C VAL A 34 -19.06 -1.39 -1.75
N ILE A 35 -18.24 -0.38 -1.44
CA ILE A 35 -18.26 0.90 -2.17
C ILE A 35 -17.88 0.68 -3.65
N ASP A 36 -16.84 -0.11 -3.92
CA ASP A 36 -16.41 -0.45 -5.28
C ASP A 36 -17.53 -1.13 -6.08
N GLU A 37 -18.26 -2.03 -5.43
CA GLU A 37 -19.40 -2.75 -6.01
C GLU A 37 -20.69 -1.92 -6.09
N TYR A 38 -20.64 -0.62 -5.78
CA TYR A 38 -21.80 0.30 -5.73
C TYR A 38 -22.90 -0.14 -4.74
N GLY A 39 -22.50 -0.78 -3.65
CA GLY A 39 -23.40 -1.27 -2.61
C GLY A 39 -24.01 -0.18 -1.74
N THR A 40 -24.90 -0.61 -0.85
CA THR A 40 -25.72 0.22 0.03
C THR A 40 -25.07 0.46 1.39
N ALA A 41 -25.56 1.45 2.13
CA ALA A 41 -25.11 1.72 3.49
C ALA A 41 -25.37 0.53 4.43
N GLU A 42 -26.47 -0.19 4.24
CA GLU A 42 -26.77 -1.42 4.98
C GLU A 42 -25.75 -2.52 4.69
N GLU A 43 -25.37 -2.71 3.42
CA GLU A 43 -24.33 -3.67 3.02
C GLU A 43 -22.96 -3.29 3.60
N MET A 44 -22.62 -2.01 3.65
CA MET A 44 -21.39 -1.54 4.30
C MET A 44 -21.37 -1.89 5.79
N VAL A 45 -22.48 -1.65 6.51
CA VAL A 45 -22.60 -1.99 7.95
C VAL A 45 -22.42 -3.50 8.19
N GLU A 46 -22.96 -4.35 7.31
CA GLU A 46 -22.76 -5.80 7.41
C GLU A 46 -21.32 -6.20 7.04
N ALA A 47 -20.75 -5.61 5.99
CA ALA A 47 -19.39 -5.87 5.55
C ALA A 47 -18.36 -5.52 6.64
N ARG A 48 -18.55 -4.40 7.34
CA ARG A 48 -17.69 -3.95 8.45
C ARG A 48 -17.50 -5.01 9.53
N LYS A 49 -18.50 -5.86 9.76
CA LYS A 49 -18.45 -6.92 10.79
C LYS A 49 -17.42 -8.01 10.46
N ARG A 50 -17.00 -8.12 9.20
CA ARG A 50 -15.96 -9.05 8.73
C ARG A 50 -14.55 -8.56 9.05
N ASP A 51 -14.38 -7.26 9.24
CA ASP A 51 -13.10 -6.67 9.53
C ASP A 51 -12.87 -6.56 11.05
N THR A 52 -12.57 -7.70 11.66
CA THR A 52 -12.42 -7.85 13.13
C THR A 52 -11.05 -7.43 13.66
N ASP A 53 -10.15 -6.95 12.80
CA ASP A 53 -8.82 -6.49 13.15
C ASP A 53 -8.89 -5.26 14.08
N GLU A 54 -8.21 -5.32 15.23
CA GLU A 54 -8.03 -4.15 16.10
C GLU A 54 -6.73 -3.41 15.78
N ARG A 55 -5.80 -4.10 15.13
CA ARG A 55 -4.50 -3.60 14.69
C ARG A 55 -4.23 -4.08 13.27
N TRP A 56 -3.53 -3.27 12.48
CA TRP A 56 -3.31 -3.59 11.07
C TRP A 56 -2.50 -4.89 10.88
N GLU A 57 -1.68 -5.25 11.87
CA GLU A 57 -0.91 -6.49 11.90
C GLU A 57 -1.80 -7.74 11.91
N GLU A 58 -3.06 -7.61 12.33
CA GLU A 58 -4.03 -8.70 12.46
C GLU A 58 -4.84 -8.92 11.18
N VAL A 59 -4.70 -8.05 10.17
CA VAL A 59 -5.41 -8.18 8.90
C VAL A 59 -5.00 -9.50 8.22
N PRO A 60 -5.94 -10.42 7.93
CA PRO A 60 -5.65 -11.69 7.27
C PRO A 60 -5.02 -11.54 5.88
N ASP A 61 -4.09 -12.43 5.52
CA ASP A 61 -3.50 -12.45 4.17
C ASP A 61 -4.57 -12.63 3.09
N GLU A 62 -5.62 -13.42 3.34
CA GLU A 62 -6.70 -13.62 2.38
C GLU A 62 -7.45 -12.32 2.07
N HIS A 63 -7.64 -11.44 3.07
CA HIS A 63 -8.28 -10.14 2.84
C HIS A 63 -7.40 -9.23 1.97
N VAL A 64 -6.08 -9.37 2.07
CA VAL A 64 -5.12 -8.58 1.30
C VAL A 64 -5.06 -9.09 -0.14
N GLN A 65 -4.96 -10.41 -0.31
CA GLN A 65 -4.87 -11.06 -1.62
C GLN A 65 -6.08 -10.74 -2.51
N TYR A 66 -7.28 -10.70 -1.92
CA TYR A 66 -8.54 -10.49 -2.65
C TYR A 66 -9.18 -9.12 -2.42
N GLY A 67 -8.48 -8.20 -1.74
CA GLY A 67 -9.04 -6.90 -1.32
C GLY A 67 -8.27 -5.69 -1.86
N SER A 68 -7.43 -5.85 -2.88
CA SER A 68 -6.63 -4.75 -3.44
C SER A 68 -7.49 -3.62 -4.03
N ASP A 69 -8.67 -3.93 -4.55
CA ASP A 69 -9.63 -2.92 -5.07
C ASP A 69 -10.07 -1.91 -3.97
N ALA A 70 -10.02 -2.31 -2.70
CA ALA A 70 -10.32 -1.43 -1.56
C ALA A 70 -9.38 -0.21 -1.48
N LEU A 71 -8.14 -0.32 -1.99
CA LEU A 71 -7.12 0.75 -1.90
C LEU A 71 -7.56 2.06 -2.57
N ALA A 72 -8.44 2.00 -3.57
CA ALA A 72 -8.97 3.18 -4.23
C ALA A 72 -9.92 3.98 -3.34
N TYR A 73 -10.64 3.32 -2.42
CA TYR A 73 -11.77 3.90 -1.67
C TYR A 73 -11.44 4.30 -0.24
N PHE A 74 -10.27 3.91 0.28
CA PHE A 74 -9.87 4.31 1.63
C PHE A 74 -9.75 5.83 1.79
N ASP A 75 -10.25 6.34 2.90
CA ASP A 75 -9.85 7.65 3.40
C ASP A 75 -8.34 7.64 3.78
N PRO A 76 -7.69 8.81 3.93
CA PRO A 76 -6.27 8.88 4.26
C PRO A 76 -5.86 8.04 5.49
N VAL A 77 -6.67 8.01 6.54
CA VAL A 77 -6.36 7.27 7.77
C VAL A 77 -6.48 5.77 7.54
N SER A 78 -7.54 5.32 6.86
CA SER A 78 -7.70 3.92 6.50
C SER A 78 -6.62 3.42 5.54
N TRP A 79 -6.22 4.24 4.57
CA TRP A 79 -5.13 3.87 3.66
C TRP A 79 -3.84 3.66 4.44
N ARG A 80 -3.48 4.60 5.33
CA ARG A 80 -2.29 4.46 6.21
C ARG A 80 -2.36 3.24 7.11
N TYR A 81 -3.55 2.85 7.56
CA TYR A 81 -3.76 1.66 8.39
C TYR A 81 -3.55 0.36 7.60
N TYR A 82 -4.15 0.22 6.41
CA TYR A 82 -4.11 -1.04 5.66
C TYR A 82 -2.85 -1.19 4.79
N ILE A 83 -2.27 -0.10 4.26
CA ILE A 83 -1.13 -0.15 3.34
C ILE A 83 0.09 -0.95 3.85
N PRO A 84 0.51 -0.93 5.14
CA PRO A 84 1.62 -1.78 5.59
C PRO A 84 1.38 -3.27 5.33
N ARG A 85 0.14 -3.75 5.46
CA ARG A 85 -0.18 -5.16 5.21
C ARG A 85 -0.08 -5.52 3.74
N PHE A 86 -0.54 -4.63 2.86
CA PHE A 86 -0.40 -4.78 1.40
C PHE A 86 1.08 -4.79 0.97
N MET A 87 1.91 -3.90 1.53
CA MET A 87 3.36 -3.90 1.25
C MET A 87 4.03 -5.22 1.68
N ILE A 88 3.73 -5.71 2.89
CA ILE A 88 4.28 -6.97 3.40
C ILE A 88 3.82 -8.15 2.53
N TRP A 89 2.53 -8.20 2.18
CA TRP A 89 2.01 -9.24 1.31
C TRP A 89 2.72 -9.25 -0.05
N MET A 90 2.96 -8.08 -0.64
CA MET A 90 3.68 -7.97 -1.91
C MET A 90 5.13 -8.46 -1.76
N LEU A 91 5.85 -8.03 -0.72
CA LEU A 91 7.24 -8.48 -0.46
C LEU A 91 7.38 -10.00 -0.33
N ILE A 92 6.34 -10.68 0.18
CA ILE A 92 6.32 -12.14 0.34
C ILE A 92 5.91 -12.86 -0.94
N ASN A 93 4.95 -12.31 -1.71
CA ASN A 93 4.24 -13.07 -2.75
C ASN A 93 4.55 -12.63 -4.19
N PHE A 94 5.18 -11.47 -4.43
CA PHE A 94 5.30 -10.87 -5.78
C PHE A 94 5.98 -11.76 -6.83
N ARG A 95 6.79 -12.74 -6.43
CA ARG A 95 7.48 -13.66 -7.36
C ARG A 95 6.63 -14.85 -7.79
N THR A 96 5.57 -15.15 -7.04
CA THR A 96 4.78 -16.37 -7.20
C THR A 96 3.32 -16.10 -7.53
N ASP A 97 2.88 -14.86 -7.36
CA ASP A 97 1.51 -14.44 -7.57
C ASP A 97 1.40 -13.65 -8.89
N ASP A 98 0.52 -14.11 -9.77
CA ASP A 98 0.24 -13.53 -11.11
C ASP A 98 -1.09 -12.74 -11.10
N THR A 99 -1.51 -12.23 -9.94
CA THR A 99 -2.74 -11.43 -9.81
C THR A 99 -2.48 -9.94 -10.00
N LEU A 100 -3.55 -9.24 -10.37
CA LEU A 100 -3.58 -7.77 -10.46
C LEU A 100 -3.29 -7.06 -9.13
N THR A 101 -3.26 -7.78 -8.00
CA THR A 101 -3.00 -7.23 -6.67
C THR A 101 -1.67 -6.49 -6.60
N SER A 102 -0.60 -7.04 -7.20
CA SER A 102 0.71 -6.38 -7.22
C SER A 102 0.66 -5.03 -7.96
N GLU A 103 -0.01 -4.98 -9.11
CA GLU A 103 -0.16 -3.75 -9.90
C GLU A 103 -0.97 -2.69 -9.13
N ILE A 104 -2.10 -3.08 -8.54
CA ILE A 104 -2.97 -2.17 -7.77
C ILE A 104 -2.26 -1.60 -6.54
N ILE A 105 -1.44 -2.41 -5.86
CA ILE A 105 -0.64 -1.95 -4.72
C ILE A 105 0.34 -0.85 -5.15
N ILE A 106 1.12 -1.08 -6.22
CA ILE A 106 2.06 -0.08 -6.75
C ILE A 106 1.33 1.18 -7.22
N TYR A 107 0.21 1.01 -7.92
CA TYR A 107 -0.66 2.09 -8.36
C TYR A 107 -1.14 2.99 -7.21
N SER A 108 -1.35 2.42 -6.02
CA SER A 108 -1.78 3.18 -4.84
C SER A 108 -0.74 4.21 -4.36
N PHE A 109 0.54 4.01 -4.71
CA PHE A 109 1.65 4.90 -4.40
C PHE A 109 1.94 5.93 -5.49
N ASP A 110 1.32 5.82 -6.65
CA ASP A 110 1.59 6.72 -7.76
C ASP A 110 0.69 7.96 -7.70
N PRO A 111 1.26 9.19 -7.57
CA PRO A 111 0.46 10.41 -7.50
C PRO A 111 -0.25 10.76 -8.81
N CYS A 112 0.25 10.28 -9.94
CA CYS A 112 -0.12 10.75 -11.29
C CYS A 112 -1.12 9.83 -11.99
N THR A 113 -1.49 8.70 -11.38
CA THR A 113 -2.44 7.77 -11.98
C THR A 113 -3.83 7.88 -11.39
N GLY A 114 -4.83 7.97 -12.27
CA GLY A 114 -6.23 8.15 -11.93
C GLY A 114 -6.99 8.67 -13.15
N PRO A 115 -8.34 8.78 -13.08
CA PRO A 115 -9.05 9.72 -13.95
C PRO A 115 -8.37 11.09 -13.84
N ASP A 116 -8.29 11.86 -14.94
CA ASP A 116 -7.67 13.20 -15.03
C ASP A 116 -8.36 14.28 -14.16
N SER A 117 -9.02 13.91 -13.05
CA SER A 117 -9.57 14.84 -12.07
C SER A 117 -8.52 15.21 -11.03
N SER A 118 -8.39 16.52 -10.80
CA SER A 118 -7.63 17.09 -9.67
C SER A 118 -7.98 16.44 -8.34
N ASP A 119 -9.25 16.08 -8.17
CA ASP A 119 -9.79 15.57 -6.91
C ASP A 119 -9.20 14.21 -6.52
N PHE A 120 -8.92 13.32 -7.50
CA PHE A 120 -8.34 12.02 -7.22
C PHE A 120 -6.85 12.12 -6.85
N MET A 121 -6.12 13.00 -7.55
CA MET A 121 -4.75 13.34 -7.21
C MET A 121 -4.66 13.97 -5.81
N ASP A 122 -5.59 14.88 -5.46
CA ASP A 122 -5.65 15.51 -4.14
C ASP A 122 -5.89 14.50 -3.02
N ILE A 123 -6.71 13.46 -3.24
CA ILE A 123 -6.92 12.39 -2.25
C ILE A 123 -5.64 11.57 -2.06
N LYS A 124 -4.94 11.19 -3.15
CA LYS A 124 -3.67 10.47 -3.06
C LYS A 124 -2.61 11.27 -2.31
N LEU A 125 -2.47 12.56 -2.62
CA LEU A 125 -1.53 13.43 -1.91
C LEU A 125 -1.87 13.56 -0.41
N LYS A 126 -3.16 13.65 -0.05
CA LYS A 126 -3.58 13.62 1.37
C LYS A 126 -3.21 12.31 2.08
N ARG A 127 -3.28 11.16 1.40
CA ARG A 127 -2.81 9.87 1.95
C ARG A 127 -1.31 9.94 2.24
N PHE A 128 -0.54 10.48 1.31
CA PHE A 128 0.91 10.56 1.43
C PHE A 128 1.37 11.58 2.47
N ASP A 129 0.70 12.73 2.55
CA ASP A 129 0.96 13.78 3.55
C ASP A 129 0.66 13.33 4.99
N LEU A 130 -0.17 12.29 5.17
CA LEU A 130 -0.48 11.73 6.48
C LEU A 130 0.63 10.81 7.02
N LEU A 131 1.55 10.38 6.17
CA LEU A 131 2.66 9.53 6.59
C LEU A 131 3.70 10.32 7.39
N SER A 132 4.26 9.68 8.42
CA SER A 132 5.43 10.23 9.11
C SER A 132 6.67 10.19 8.20
N ALA A 133 7.75 10.85 8.63
CA ALA A 133 9.02 10.77 7.92
C ALA A 133 9.53 9.33 7.85
N GLU A 134 9.43 8.58 8.94
CA GLU A 134 9.83 7.17 9.02
C GLU A 134 8.98 6.30 8.08
N GLN A 135 7.66 6.48 8.08
CA GLN A 135 6.75 5.77 7.17
C GLN A 135 7.09 6.05 5.70
N SER A 136 7.36 7.31 5.36
CA SER A 136 7.72 7.71 4.00
C SER A 136 9.05 7.13 3.54
N VAL A 137 10.04 7.04 4.43
CA VAL A 137 11.33 6.38 4.16
C VAL A 137 11.12 4.90 3.85
N VAL A 138 10.30 4.21 4.64
CA VAL A 138 10.00 2.78 4.43
C VAL A 138 9.25 2.55 3.12
N VAL A 139 8.29 3.41 2.77
CA VAL A 139 7.59 3.34 1.47
C VAL A 139 8.57 3.53 0.31
N CYS A 140 9.49 4.51 0.37
CA CYS A 140 10.54 4.61 -0.65
C CYS A 140 11.35 3.31 -0.73
N ARG A 141 11.79 2.76 0.41
CA ARG A 141 12.67 1.59 0.43
C ARG A 141 11.98 0.36 -0.18
N PHE A 142 10.71 0.17 0.14
CA PHE A 142 9.82 -0.80 -0.50
C PHE A 142 9.77 -0.62 -2.03
N LEU A 143 9.44 0.58 -2.52
CA LEU A 143 9.35 0.83 -3.97
C LEU A 143 10.69 0.61 -4.69
N ARG A 144 11.83 0.99 -4.08
CA ARG A 144 13.16 0.73 -4.65
C ARG A 144 13.45 -0.77 -4.72
N TYR A 145 13.01 -1.54 -3.73
CA TYR A 145 13.14 -2.99 -3.74
C TYR A 145 12.30 -3.62 -4.84
N MET A 146 11.07 -3.15 -5.05
CA MET A 146 10.21 -3.65 -6.14
C MET A 146 10.85 -3.43 -7.51
N VAL A 147 11.28 -2.19 -7.81
CA VAL A 147 12.02 -1.85 -9.04
C VAL A 147 13.26 -2.72 -9.24
N LYS A 148 14.01 -2.98 -8.18
CA LYS A 148 15.21 -3.82 -8.23
C LYS A 148 14.88 -5.28 -8.60
N CYS A 149 13.72 -5.78 -8.16
CA CYS A 149 13.34 -7.18 -8.34
C CYS A 149 12.58 -7.45 -9.64
N SER A 150 11.89 -6.46 -10.21
CA SER A 150 11.17 -6.55 -11.48
C SER A 150 12.07 -6.48 -12.72
N GLY A 151 13.32 -6.03 -12.58
CA GLY A 151 14.18 -5.73 -13.72
C GLY A 151 13.81 -4.41 -14.42
N ASP A 152 14.63 -4.01 -15.40
CA ASP A 152 14.65 -2.64 -15.95
C ASP A 152 13.39 -2.25 -16.78
N ASP A 153 12.57 -3.20 -17.23
CA ASP A 153 11.49 -2.95 -18.20
C ASP A 153 10.05 -3.26 -17.69
N GLU A 154 9.86 -3.88 -16.51
CA GLU A 154 8.53 -4.39 -16.10
C GLU A 154 7.77 -3.50 -15.08
N ASP A 155 8.42 -2.81 -14.14
CA ASP A 155 7.74 -1.94 -13.15
C ASP A 155 7.85 -0.44 -13.47
N VAL A 156 7.28 -0.02 -14.61
CA VAL A 156 7.18 1.40 -14.99
C VAL A 156 6.50 2.24 -13.90
N ASP A 157 5.53 1.67 -13.19
CA ASP A 157 4.73 2.38 -12.20
C ASP A 157 5.49 2.62 -10.88
N ALA A 158 6.26 1.64 -10.39
CA ALA A 158 7.07 1.82 -9.18
C ALA A 158 8.20 2.84 -9.43
N LEU A 159 8.83 2.77 -10.61
CA LEU A 159 9.79 3.77 -11.07
C LEU A 159 9.17 5.17 -11.16
N ARG A 160 7.95 5.27 -11.72
CA ARG A 160 7.22 6.53 -11.82
C ARG A 160 6.89 7.10 -10.43
N ALA A 161 6.36 6.29 -9.52
CA ALA A 161 6.05 6.70 -8.16
C ALA A 161 7.29 7.22 -7.41
N LEU A 162 8.44 6.56 -7.56
CA LEU A 162 9.72 7.02 -7.02
C LEU A 162 10.14 8.36 -7.64
N ARG A 163 10.09 8.49 -8.96
CA ARG A 163 10.48 9.73 -9.66
C ARG A 163 9.59 10.92 -9.27
N ASP A 164 8.28 10.69 -9.19
CA ASP A 164 7.30 11.77 -9.10
C ASP A 164 7.01 12.21 -7.66
N TYR A 165 7.16 11.31 -6.67
CA TYR A 165 6.86 11.64 -5.27
C TYR A 165 7.86 11.07 -4.26
N TRP A 166 8.11 9.75 -4.27
CA TRP A 166 8.75 9.07 -3.14
C TRP A 166 10.27 9.22 -3.08
N GLY A 167 10.91 9.55 -4.19
CA GLY A 167 12.36 9.72 -4.32
C GLY A 167 12.95 10.71 -3.32
N ARG A 168 12.17 11.72 -2.91
CA ARG A 168 12.58 12.74 -1.94
C ARG A 168 12.82 12.20 -0.52
N PHE A 169 12.25 11.03 -0.19
CA PHE A 169 12.38 10.38 1.12
C PHE A 169 13.42 9.27 1.11
N CYS A 170 13.99 8.97 -0.05
CA CYS A 170 14.99 7.93 -0.16
C CYS A 170 16.29 8.39 0.50
N PRO A 171 16.80 7.66 1.51
CA PRO A 171 18.10 7.98 2.07
C PRO A 171 19.15 7.89 0.96
N GLU A 172 20.08 8.85 0.96
CA GLU A 172 21.25 8.77 0.09
C GLU A 172 21.92 7.42 0.35
N SER A 173 22.10 6.64 -0.71
CA SER A 173 22.75 5.34 -0.61
C SER A 173 24.07 5.54 0.13
N ALA A 174 24.26 4.92 1.29
CA ALA A 174 25.56 4.87 1.93
C ALA A 174 26.50 4.18 0.93
N GLY A 175 27.37 4.98 0.29
CA GLY A 175 28.34 4.53 -0.69
C GLY A 175 29.42 3.63 -0.10
#